data_AF-A0A961DP84-F1
#
_entry.id   AF-A0A961DP84-F1
#
_cell.length_a   1.000
_cell.length_b   1.000
_cell.length_c   1.000
_cell.angle_alpha   90.00
_cell.angle_beta   90.00
_cell.angle_gamma   90.00
#
_symmetry.space_group_name_H-M   'P 1'
#
loop_
_entity.id
_entity.type
_entity.pdbx_description
1 polymer ?
#
loop_
_entity_poly.entity_id
_entity_poly.type
_entity_poly.pdbx_seq_one_letter_code
_entity_poly.pdbx_strand_id
1 'polypeptide(L)'
;MASSPVLTRNSKKSRFACTECGAVVAKWVGRCDACGEWNTLVEERMTSSRSSSLAPAMPALPITDVSALDAVPFPTEVAEFDRVL
;
A
#
# COMPACT_ATOMS: atom_id res chain seq x y z
N MET A 1 38.10 9.22 -18.98
CA MET A 1 37.43 9.78 -17.78
C MET A 1 36.04 10.26 -18.17
N ALA A 2 35.06 9.36 -18.19
CA ALA A 2 33.67 9.70 -18.49
C ALA A 2 32.84 9.38 -17.26
N SER A 3 32.43 10.41 -16.53
CA SER A 3 31.59 10.30 -15.34
C SER A 3 30.15 10.05 -15.77
N SER A 4 29.64 8.84 -15.51
CA SER A 4 28.25 8.48 -15.76
C SER A 4 27.30 9.23 -14.81
N PRO A 5 26.18 9.79 -15.28
CA PRO A 5 25.17 10.40 -14.41
C PRO A 5 24.37 9.31 -13.66
N VAL A 6 24.33 9.40 -12.32
CA VAL A 6 23.50 8.53 -11.48
C VAL A 6 22.03 8.90 -11.69
N LEU A 7 21.22 7.95 -12.17
CA LEU A 7 19.76 8.08 -12.22
C LEU A 7 19.20 8.04 -10.78
N THR A 8 18.75 9.19 -10.28
CA THR A 8 18.01 9.27 -9.01
C THR A 8 16.59 8.73 -9.21
N ARG A 9 16.30 7.58 -8.60
CA ARG A 9 14.99 6.92 -8.62
C ARG A 9 13.96 7.74 -7.83
N ASN A 10 12.91 8.20 -8.51
CA ASN A 10 11.78 8.90 -7.89
C ASN A 10 10.82 7.89 -7.22
N SER A 11 11.18 7.40 -6.04
CA SER A 11 10.28 6.62 -5.18
C SER A 11 9.27 7.56 -4.51
N LYS A 12 7.99 7.18 -4.48
CA LYS A 12 6.99 7.85 -3.62
C LYS A 12 7.60 7.96 -2.21
N LYS A 13 7.81 9.18 -1.73
CA LYS A 13 8.42 9.44 -0.42
C LYS A 13 7.34 9.25 0.64
N SER A 14 7.14 8.01 1.08
CA SER A 14 6.41 7.75 2.32
C SER A 14 7.33 8.06 3.50
N ARG A 15 6.77 8.69 4.53
CA ARG A 15 7.43 8.98 5.80
C ARG A 15 6.57 8.39 6.91
N PHE A 16 7.21 7.81 7.91
CA PHE A 16 6.52 7.19 9.04
C PHE A 16 6.92 7.91 10.32
N ALA A 17 5.95 8.45 11.05
CA ALA A 17 6.14 9.17 12.29
C ALA A 17 5.73 8.28 13.47
N CYS A 18 6.57 8.24 14.52
CA CYS A 18 6.25 7.56 15.77
C CYS A 18 5.26 8.39 16.59
N THR A 19 4.14 7.79 17.00
CA THR A 19 3.11 8.45 17.83
C THR A 19 3.57 8.72 19.27
N GLU A 20 4.55 7.98 19.78
CA GLU A 20 5.02 8.10 21.16
C GLU A 20 6.15 9.12 21.34
N CYS A 21 7.11 9.15 20.41
CA CYS A 21 8.30 10.00 20.53
C CYS A 21 8.47 11.02 19.40
N GLY A 22 7.64 10.97 18.35
CA GLY A 22 7.72 11.88 17.21
C GLY A 22 8.85 11.60 16.22
N ALA A 23 9.67 10.56 16.42
CA ALA A 23 10.73 10.20 15.49
C ALA A 23 10.17 9.84 14.10
N VAL A 24 10.85 10.29 13.03
CA VAL A 24 10.43 10.06 11.65
C VAL A 24 11.43 9.15 10.93
N VAL A 25 10.93 8.11 10.29
CA VAL A 25 11.73 7.16 9.50
C VAL A 25 11.20 7.04 8.08
N ALA A 26 12.09 6.76 7.12
CA ALA A 26 11.76 6.67 5.70
C ALA A 26 11.18 5.31 5.28
N LYS A 27 11.19 4.32 6.16
CA LYS A 27 10.68 2.97 5.90
C LYS A 27 9.97 2.42 7.14
N TRP A 28 8.91 1.66 6.94
CA TRP A 28 8.26 0.97 8.04
C TRP A 28 9.13 -0.20 8.50
N VAL A 29 9.41 -0.24 9.80
CA VAL A 29 10.29 -1.26 10.43
C VAL A 29 9.63 -1.96 11.63
N GLY A 30 8.35 -1.70 11.89
CA GLY A 30 7.59 -2.28 13.01
C GLY A 30 7.92 -1.69 14.39
N ARG A 31 9.21 -1.52 14.70
CA ARG A 31 9.72 -0.94 15.96
C ARG A 31 10.36 0.43 15.75
N CYS A 32 10.07 1.40 16.62
CA CYS A 32 10.75 2.69 16.61
C CYS A 32 12.19 2.57 17.13
N ASP A 33 13.17 3.10 16.40
CA ASP A 33 14.59 3.09 16.78
C ASP A 33 14.91 4.09 17.92
N ALA A 34 14.10 5.15 18.06
CA ALA A 34 14.32 6.19 19.06
C ALA A 34 13.76 5.84 20.45
N CYS A 35 12.55 5.27 20.52
CA CYS A 35 11.92 4.91 21.81
C CYS A 35 11.78 3.39 22.05
N GLY A 36 12.04 2.55 21.05
CA GLY A 36 11.92 1.10 21.18
C GLY A 36 10.50 0.55 21.10
N GLU A 37 9.48 1.41 21.01
CA GLU A 37 8.08 0.98 20.97
C GLU A 37 7.68 0.32 19.65
N TRP A 38 6.76 -0.63 19.74
CA TRP A 38 6.24 -1.39 18.60
C TRP A 38 4.92 -0.83 18.12
N ASN A 39 4.66 -0.91 16.81
CA ASN A 39 3.39 -0.53 16.19
C ASN A 39 2.99 0.96 16.38
N THR A 40 3.97 1.81 16.70
CA THR A 40 3.76 3.26 16.89
C THR A 40 4.11 4.08 15.64
N LEU A 41 4.69 3.46 14.62
CA LEU A 41 5.08 4.12 13.37
C LEU A 41 3.88 4.23 12.42
N VAL A 42 3.35 5.44 12.26
CA VAL A 42 2.20 5.74 11.39
C VAL A 42 2.65 6.48 10.14
N GLU A 43 2.11 6.10 8.97
CA GLU A 43 2.45 6.75 7.70
C GLU A 43 1.84 8.16 7.60
N GLU A 44 2.69 9.17 7.39
CA GLU A 44 2.25 10.52 7.03
C GLU A 44 2.23 10.68 5.51
N ARG A 45 1.06 10.93 4.93
CA ARG A 45 0.96 11.27 3.51
C ARG A 45 1.67 12.58 3.21
N MET A 46 2.68 12.54 2.34
CA MET A 46 3.09 13.73 1.60
C MET A 46 2.05 13.97 0.50
N THR A 47 1.39 15.12 0.52
CA THR A 47 0.41 15.47 -0.51
C THR A 47 1.13 15.67 -1.85
N SER A 48 1.15 14.63 -2.68
CA SER A 48 1.45 14.78 -4.10
C SER A 48 0.31 15.58 -4.73
N SER A 49 0.64 16.63 -5.49
CA SER A 49 -0.32 17.37 -6.31
C SER A 49 -1.22 16.40 -7.07
N ARG A 50 -2.54 16.60 -6.97
CA ARG A 50 -3.57 15.70 -7.51
C ARG A 50 -3.31 15.43 -8.99
N SER A 51 -2.86 14.22 -9.32
CA SER A 51 -3.01 13.71 -10.68
C SER A 51 -4.49 13.61 -10.97
N SER A 52 -4.94 14.12 -12.12
CA SER A 52 -6.32 13.96 -12.59
C SER A 52 -6.66 12.47 -12.63
N SER A 53 -7.39 12.00 -11.62
CA SER A 53 -7.86 10.63 -11.54
C SER A 53 -8.87 10.40 -12.65
N LEU A 54 -8.66 9.39 -13.50
CA LEU A 54 -9.70 8.93 -14.40
C LEU A 54 -10.88 8.49 -13.54
N ALA A 55 -12.06 9.03 -13.83
CA ALA A 55 -13.28 8.57 -13.17
C ALA A 55 -13.54 7.12 -13.60
N PRO A 56 -13.90 6.24 -12.66
CA PRO A 56 -14.28 4.88 -13.02
C PRO A 56 -15.53 4.90 -13.91
N ALA A 57 -15.63 3.95 -14.84
CA ALA A 57 -16.77 3.84 -15.74
C ALA A 57 -18.09 3.53 -15.01
N MET A 58 -18.02 2.97 -13.79
CA MET A 58 -19.15 2.69 -12.93
C MET A 58 -18.85 3.11 -11.48
N PRO A 59 -19.85 3.57 -10.72
CA PRO A 59 -19.68 3.88 -9.30
C PRO A 59 -19.39 2.62 -8.47
N ALA A 60 -18.66 2.77 -7.38
CA ALA A 60 -18.43 1.68 -6.43
C ALA A 60 -19.74 1.32 -5.70
N LEU A 61 -20.01 0.02 -5.56
CA LEU A 61 -21.09 -0.51 -4.73
C LEU A 61 -20.59 -0.73 -3.29
N PRO A 62 -21.43 -0.50 -2.26
CA PRO A 62 -21.07 -0.86 -0.91
C PRO A 62 -20.99 -2.39 -0.79
N ILE A 63 -20.16 -2.88 0.14
CA ILE A 63 -19.92 -4.32 0.29
C ILE A 63 -21.19 -5.10 0.68
N THR A 64 -22.18 -4.44 1.28
CA THR A 64 -23.48 -5.01 1.65
C THR A 64 -24.36 -5.32 0.44
N ASP A 65 -24.13 -4.64 -0.67
CA ASP A 65 -24.95 -4.74 -1.89
C ASP A 65 -24.29 -5.62 -2.95
N VAL A 66 -23.17 -6.27 -2.61
CA VAL A 66 -22.50 -7.26 -3.48
C VAL A 66 -23.10 -8.64 -3.21
N SER A 67 -23.78 -9.20 -4.19
CA SER A 67 -24.34 -10.55 -4.12
C SER A 67 -23.25 -11.61 -4.27
N ALA A 68 -23.11 -12.50 -3.28
CA ALA A 68 -22.23 -13.67 -3.38
C ALA A 68 -22.73 -14.71 -4.42
N LEU A 69 -24.02 -14.68 -4.75
CA LEU A 69 -24.65 -15.61 -5.71
C LEU A 69 -24.27 -15.31 -7.17
N ASP A 70 -23.85 -14.08 -7.47
CA ASP A 70 -23.44 -13.68 -8.82
C ASP A 70 -21.99 -14.08 -9.13
N ALA A 71 -21.23 -14.53 -8.11
CA ALA A 71 -19.88 -15.04 -8.28
C ALA A 71 -19.90 -16.50 -8.75
N VAL A 72 -19.31 -16.75 -9.91
CA VAL A 72 -19.08 -18.11 -10.42
C VAL A 72 -17.63 -18.50 -10.14
N PRO A 73 -17.35 -19.68 -9.58
CA PRO A 73 -15.99 -20.14 -9.37
C PRO A 73 -15.26 -20.28 -10.70
N PHE A 74 -14.01 -19.82 -10.74
CA PHE A 74 -13.14 -19.92 -11.91
C PHE A 74 -12.09 -21.00 -11.66
N PRO A 75 -12.04 -22.08 -12.47
CA PRO A 75 -11.12 -23.18 -12.24
C PRO A 75 -9.67 -22.73 -12.47
N THR A 76 -8.79 -23.13 -11.55
CA THR A 76 -7.35 -22.81 -11.62
C THR A 76 -6.54 -23.89 -12.37
N GLU A 77 -7.17 -25.01 -12.71
CA GLU A 77 -6.57 -26.21 -13.32
C GLU A 77 -5.57 -26.94 -12.39
N VAL A 78 -5.51 -26.56 -11.12
CA VAL A 78 -4.72 -27.23 -10.10
C VAL A 78 -5.68 -27.86 -9.11
N ALA A 79 -5.81 -29.18 -9.19
CA ALA A 79 -6.81 -29.95 -8.44
C ALA A 79 -6.76 -29.76 -6.91
N GLU A 80 -5.60 -29.39 -6.35
CA GLU A 80 -5.48 -29.08 -4.92
C GLU A 80 -6.15 -27.75 -4.54
N PHE A 81 -6.13 -26.75 -5.44
CA PHE A 81 -6.72 -25.44 -5.19
C PHE A 81 -8.22 -25.40 -5.50
N ASP A 82 -8.68 -26.14 -6.51
CA ASP A 82 -10.09 -26.24 -6.89
C ASP A 82 -10.94 -27.05 -5.88
N ARG A 83 -10.33 -27.56 -4.81
CA ARG A 83 -11.01 -28.28 -3.73
C ARG A 83 -11.50 -27.39 -2.58
N VAL A 84 -10.88 -26.22 -2.39
CA VAL A 84 -11.03 -25.40 -1.17
C VAL A 84 -11.52 -23.98 -1.47
N LEU A 85 -11.34 -23.50 -2.72
CA LEU A 85 -11.78 -22.19 -3.20
C LEU A 85 -13.03 -22.32 -4.08
#